data_AF-M3GV54-F1
#
_entry.id   AF-M3GV54-F1
#
_cell.length_a   1.000
_cell.length_b   1.000
_cell.length_c   1.000
_cell.angle_alpha   90.00
_cell.angle_beta   90.00
_cell.angle_gamma   90.00
#
_symmetry.space_group_name_H-M   'P 1'
#
loop_
_entity.id
_entity.type
_entity.pdbx_description
1 polymer ?
#
loop_
_entity_poly.entity_id
_entity_poly.type
_entity_poly.pdbx_seq_one_letter_code
_entity_poly.pdbx_strand_id
1 'polypeptide(L)'
;MFVQNGFRGEIGDVFGYLNREENYNVDYMLTLGTDIGEKYSQYIKGEFVPIGSFKNNGVPKKSQKSLKNNEILFISQYIVPPRKIDEPFFLEPNGLKYYWEQFYEAEYLLLPFLKEYCFNKNLSIKVCGRSKKDDANEFNFYKNFFKGLNWSMAPHDTPTSSYELIDSTNLIVFIDSTLGYEALARGIKAAAFPIRCRSLKNESYKFGWPGYFSDCGPFWTNEQDPVIFKKILDHLTEISPEDWKHELKQSGFFRIMNFDPKNLKFIDLLKKNL
;
A
#
# COMPACT_ATOMS: atom_id res chain seq x y z
N MET A 1 11.36 -9.76 20.69
CA MET A 1 11.20 -9.60 19.22
C MET A 1 9.81 -9.08 18.86
N PHE A 2 9.66 -8.27 17.82
CA PHE A 2 8.36 -7.97 17.18
C PHE A 2 8.39 -8.19 15.67
N VAL A 3 7.20 -8.35 15.07
CA VAL A 3 7.03 -8.43 13.61
C VAL A 3 6.16 -7.28 13.13
N GLN A 4 6.68 -6.49 12.18
CA GLN A 4 5.91 -5.45 11.54
C GLN A 4 4.78 -6.07 10.72
N ASN A 5 3.54 -5.70 11.03
CA ASN A 5 2.34 -6.21 10.37
C ASN A 5 1.55 -5.05 9.76
N GLY A 6 2.08 -4.49 8.69
CA GLY A 6 1.50 -3.35 7.97
C GLY A 6 2.50 -2.22 7.70
N PHE A 7 2.11 -1.35 6.77
CA PHE A 7 2.71 -0.02 6.61
C PHE A 7 2.60 0.74 7.94
N ARG A 8 3.56 1.63 8.19
CA ARG A 8 3.66 2.39 9.43
C ARG A 8 3.87 3.85 9.12
N GLY A 9 3.12 4.71 9.79
CA GLY A 9 3.23 6.15 9.69
C GLY A 9 3.22 6.85 11.04
N GLU A 10 2.98 8.15 11.00
CA GLU A 10 2.85 9.03 12.16
C GLU A 10 1.38 9.18 12.57
N ILE A 11 0.53 9.72 11.68
CA ILE A 11 -0.87 10.01 12.01
C ILE A 11 -1.65 8.73 12.27
N GLY A 12 -2.22 8.63 13.48
CA GLY A 12 -3.01 7.50 13.94
C GLY A 12 -2.23 6.20 14.04
N ASP A 13 -0.89 6.26 14.08
CA ASP A 13 -0.02 5.10 13.98
C ASP A 13 1.28 5.25 14.78
N VAL A 14 2.07 4.18 14.83
CA VAL A 14 3.15 3.95 15.81
C VAL A 14 4.12 5.12 15.96
N PHE A 15 4.51 5.82 14.89
CA PHE A 15 5.51 6.87 14.98
C PHE A 15 4.94 8.22 15.47
N GLY A 16 3.62 8.37 15.54
CA GLY A 16 2.97 9.49 16.25
C GLY A 16 2.98 9.30 17.77
N TYR A 17 3.08 8.06 18.25
CA TYR A 17 3.02 7.72 19.67
C TYR A 17 4.36 7.29 20.29
N LEU A 18 5.34 6.87 19.48
CA LEU A 18 6.66 6.46 19.98
C LEU A 18 7.43 7.66 20.55
N ASN A 19 7.74 7.58 21.84
CA ASN A 19 8.63 8.52 22.51
C ASN A 19 10.08 7.99 22.54
N ARG A 20 11.05 8.87 22.25
CA ARG A 20 12.49 8.56 22.29
C ARG A 20 13.07 8.53 23.71
N GLU A 21 12.38 9.14 24.67
CA GLU A 21 12.81 9.17 26.08
C GLU A 21 12.51 7.86 26.81
N GLU A 22 11.63 7.03 26.25
CA GLU A 22 11.29 5.72 26.76
C GLU A 22 12.37 4.68 26.40
N ASN A 23 12.66 3.78 27.32
CA ASN A 23 13.67 2.73 27.13
C ASN A 23 13.04 1.46 26.54
N TYR A 24 12.60 1.53 25.28
CA TYR A 24 12.11 0.35 24.56
C TYR A 24 13.27 -0.54 24.09
N ASN A 25 13.16 -1.85 24.34
CA ASN A 25 14.19 -2.82 23.94
C ASN A 25 13.56 -4.14 23.45
N VAL A 26 14.14 -4.71 22.39
CA VAL A 26 13.85 -6.05 21.87
C VAL A 26 15.12 -6.68 21.33
N ASP A 27 15.17 -8.01 21.24
CA ASP A 27 16.30 -8.68 20.58
C ASP A 27 16.31 -8.38 19.08
N TYR A 28 15.16 -8.60 18.42
CA TYR A 28 14.99 -8.45 16.98
C TYR A 28 13.73 -7.65 16.60
N MET A 29 13.88 -6.78 15.62
CA MET A 29 12.80 -6.03 14.95
C MET A 29 12.64 -6.56 13.52
N LEU A 30 11.66 -7.43 13.29
CA LEU A 30 11.42 -7.98 11.96
C LEU A 30 10.58 -6.99 11.14
N THR A 31 11.23 -6.38 10.14
CA THR A 31 10.70 -5.21 9.43
C THR A 31 10.45 -5.47 7.95
N LEU A 32 9.60 -4.63 7.33
CA LEU A 32 9.28 -4.76 5.91
C LEU A 32 10.49 -4.50 5.01
N GLY A 33 11.30 -3.50 5.36
CA GLY A 33 12.45 -3.06 4.58
C GLY A 33 13.50 -2.41 5.48
N THR A 34 14.62 -2.01 4.88
CA THR A 34 15.73 -1.39 5.63
C THR A 34 15.35 -0.02 6.16
N ASP A 35 14.63 0.80 5.38
CA ASP A 35 14.35 2.19 5.76
C ASP A 35 13.50 2.27 7.03
N ILE A 36 12.45 1.45 7.13
CA ILE A 36 11.62 1.40 8.33
C ILE A 36 12.35 0.80 9.53
N GLY A 37 13.28 -0.14 9.30
CA GLY A 37 14.14 -0.70 10.35
C GLY A 37 15.12 0.33 10.92
N GLU A 38 15.75 1.13 10.06
CA GLU A 38 16.58 2.27 10.46
C GLU A 38 15.76 3.29 11.26
N LYS A 39 14.52 3.58 10.85
CA LYS A 39 13.62 4.47 11.59
C LYS A 39 13.23 3.92 12.96
N TYR A 40 12.85 2.64 13.07
CA TYR A 40 12.57 2.02 14.38
C TYR A 40 13.77 2.06 15.33
N SER A 41 14.98 1.88 14.79
CA SER A 41 16.23 1.90 15.58
C SER A 41 16.53 3.25 16.23
N GLN A 42 15.83 4.32 15.84
CA GLN A 42 15.89 5.62 16.51
C GLN A 42 15.07 5.69 17.81
N TYR A 43 14.20 4.70 18.05
CA TYR A 43 13.26 4.67 19.18
C TYR A 43 13.37 3.40 20.02
N ILE A 44 13.79 2.27 19.41
CA ILE A 44 13.81 0.96 20.05
C ILE A 44 15.21 0.38 19.91
N LYS A 45 15.81 -0.02 21.02
CA LYS A 45 17.08 -0.74 21.04
C LYS A 45 16.84 -2.20 20.59
N GLY A 46 17.65 -2.67 19.65
CA GLY A 46 17.59 -4.04 19.13
C GLY A 46 18.19 -4.16 17.73
N GLU A 47 18.35 -5.38 17.23
CA GLU A 47 18.77 -5.61 15.85
C GLU A 47 17.54 -5.60 14.93
N PHE A 48 17.53 -4.80 13.86
CA PHE A 48 16.48 -4.92 12.85
C PHE A 48 16.87 -5.90 11.74
N VAL A 49 15.91 -6.72 11.33
CA VAL A 49 16.07 -7.70 10.25
C VAL A 49 15.00 -7.45 9.20
N PRO A 50 15.35 -6.98 7.98
CA PRO A 50 14.39 -6.67 6.93
C PRO A 50 13.95 -7.96 6.22
N ILE A 51 12.86 -8.54 6.72
CA ILE A 51 12.29 -9.80 6.24
C ILE A 51 11.19 -9.61 5.18
N GLY A 52 10.70 -8.39 4.97
CA GLY A 52 9.51 -8.18 4.15
C GLY A 52 8.22 -8.41 4.95
N SER A 53 7.10 -8.52 4.26
CA SER A 53 5.84 -8.87 4.93
C SER A 53 5.80 -10.37 5.23
N PHE A 54 5.78 -10.69 6.52
CA PHE A 54 5.76 -12.09 7.00
C PHE A 54 4.57 -12.88 6.44
N LYS A 55 3.40 -12.24 6.35
CA LYS A 55 2.18 -12.84 5.78
C LYS A 55 2.34 -13.03 4.27
N ASN A 56 2.84 -12.01 3.57
CA ASN A 56 3.05 -12.03 2.13
C ASN A 56 4.00 -13.17 1.69
N ASN A 57 5.10 -13.32 2.43
CA ASN A 57 6.13 -14.33 2.24
C ASN A 57 5.62 -15.76 2.41
N GLY A 58 4.64 -15.96 3.29
CA GLY A 58 4.03 -17.26 3.56
C GLY A 58 3.10 -17.76 2.45
N VAL A 59 2.66 -16.88 1.54
CA VAL A 59 1.73 -17.24 0.46
C VAL A 59 2.49 -17.47 -0.84
N PRO A 60 2.47 -18.68 -1.43
CA PRO A 60 3.12 -18.95 -2.70
C PRO A 60 2.62 -18.02 -3.81
N LYS A 61 3.55 -17.45 -4.57
CA LYS A 61 3.21 -16.64 -5.74
C LYS A 61 2.65 -17.54 -6.85
N LYS A 62 1.44 -17.27 -7.33
CA LYS A 62 0.84 -17.99 -8.47
C LYS A 62 1.46 -17.53 -9.79
N SER A 63 1.54 -18.42 -10.78
CA SER A 63 2.10 -18.08 -12.09
C SER A 63 1.14 -17.19 -12.90
N GLN A 64 1.66 -16.14 -13.51
CA GLN A 64 0.91 -15.12 -14.28
C GLN A 64 0.49 -15.57 -15.70
N LYS A 65 0.28 -16.87 -15.96
CA LYS A 65 0.12 -17.41 -17.32
C LYS A 65 -1.13 -16.94 -18.09
N SER A 66 -2.08 -16.26 -17.44
CA SER A 66 -3.28 -15.71 -18.07
C SER A 66 -3.82 -14.49 -17.33
N LEU A 67 -3.05 -13.40 -17.29
CA LEU A 67 -3.51 -12.15 -16.70
C LEU A 67 -4.58 -11.47 -17.55
N LYS A 68 -5.56 -10.85 -16.90
CA LYS A 68 -6.55 -10.02 -17.60
C LYS A 68 -5.92 -8.68 -17.95
N ASN A 69 -5.58 -8.47 -19.23
CA ASN A 69 -4.93 -7.25 -19.68
C ASN A 69 -5.86 -6.02 -19.71
N ASN A 70 -7.18 -6.23 -19.72
CA ASN A 70 -8.18 -5.15 -19.81
C ASN A 70 -8.84 -4.82 -18.44
N GLU A 71 -8.19 -5.17 -17.33
CA GLU A 71 -8.72 -4.96 -15.97
C GLU A 71 -7.67 -4.27 -15.09
N ILE A 72 -8.07 -3.18 -14.43
CA ILE A 72 -7.30 -2.57 -13.33
C ILE A 72 -7.84 -3.09 -12.01
N LEU A 73 -6.95 -3.50 -11.11
CA LEU A 73 -7.31 -3.77 -9.72
C LEU A 73 -7.00 -2.55 -8.85
N PHE A 74 -8.03 -1.92 -8.29
CA PHE A 74 -7.88 -0.90 -7.27
C PHE A 74 -7.87 -1.52 -5.87
N ILE A 75 -6.89 -1.21 -5.03
CA ILE A 75 -6.85 -1.67 -3.63
C ILE A 75 -7.57 -0.66 -2.74
N SER A 76 -8.70 -1.09 -2.17
CA SER A 76 -9.46 -0.30 -1.23
C SER A 76 -8.71 -0.09 0.09
N GLN A 77 -8.88 1.11 0.63
CA GLN A 77 -8.52 1.43 2.00
C GLN A 77 -9.73 1.95 2.78
N TYR A 78 -10.95 1.61 2.35
CA TYR A 78 -12.20 2.11 2.94
C TYR A 78 -12.30 1.82 4.44
N ILE A 79 -12.58 2.87 5.20
CA ILE A 79 -12.85 2.88 6.63
C ILE A 79 -14.12 3.70 6.81
N VAL A 80 -15.07 3.17 7.58
CA VAL A 80 -16.34 3.84 7.87
C VAL A 80 -16.06 5.19 8.56
N PRO A 81 -16.70 6.29 8.14
CA PRO A 81 -16.55 7.58 8.80
C PRO A 81 -17.00 7.55 10.27
N PRO A 82 -16.49 8.46 11.12
CA PRO A 82 -17.02 8.69 12.45
C PRO A 82 -18.54 8.95 12.43
N ARG A 83 -19.22 8.66 13.54
CA ARG A 83 -20.69 8.81 13.59
C ARG A 83 -21.14 10.27 13.53
N LYS A 84 -20.32 11.18 14.05
CA LYS A 84 -20.55 12.62 13.99
C LYS A 84 -19.52 13.26 13.09
N ILE A 85 -19.97 14.23 12.28
CA ILE A 85 -19.11 14.90 11.29
C ILE A 85 -18.01 15.75 11.93
N ASP A 86 -18.22 16.22 13.15
CA ASP A 86 -17.26 17.02 13.93
C ASP A 86 -16.30 16.16 14.78
N GLU A 87 -16.48 14.84 14.79
CA GLU A 87 -15.62 13.91 15.50
C GLU A 87 -14.32 13.68 14.68
N PRO A 88 -13.14 13.88 15.28
CA PRO A 88 -11.89 13.65 14.58
C PRO A 88 -11.75 12.16 14.24
N PHE A 89 -11.27 11.89 13.03
CA PHE A 89 -10.92 10.55 12.58
C PHE A 89 -9.63 10.05 13.26
N PHE A 90 -8.65 10.95 13.43
CA PHE A 90 -7.48 10.74 14.28
C PHE A 90 -7.28 11.92 15.22
N LEU A 91 -6.89 11.59 16.46
CA LEU A 91 -6.47 12.55 17.48
C LEU A 91 -5.06 12.18 17.93
N GLU A 92 -4.11 13.06 17.61
CA GLU A 92 -2.70 12.85 17.93
C GLU A 92 -2.35 13.29 19.36
N PRO A 93 -1.26 12.76 19.96
CA PRO A 93 -0.82 13.14 21.30
C PRO A 93 -0.56 14.64 21.49
N ASN A 94 -0.14 15.33 20.42
CA ASN A 94 0.11 16.77 20.42
C ASN A 94 -1.18 17.62 20.25
N GLY A 95 -2.35 16.98 20.19
CA GLY A 95 -3.65 17.62 20.06
C GLY A 95 -4.08 17.93 18.62
N LEU A 96 -3.26 17.59 17.60
CA LEU A 96 -3.67 17.70 16.20
C LEU A 96 -4.83 16.75 15.90
N LYS A 97 -5.76 17.23 15.08
CA LYS A 97 -6.98 16.53 14.67
C LYS A 97 -6.97 16.37 13.16
N TYR A 98 -7.29 15.16 12.71
CA TYR A 98 -7.47 14.86 11.30
C TYR A 98 -8.88 14.33 11.09
N TYR A 99 -9.56 14.84 10.07
CA TYR A 99 -10.94 14.48 9.77
C TYR A 99 -11.02 13.46 8.65
N TRP A 100 -12.13 12.73 8.61
CA TRP A 100 -12.30 11.65 7.64
C TRP A 100 -12.30 12.18 6.21
N GLU A 101 -12.95 13.32 5.96
CA GLU A 101 -13.00 13.98 4.65
C GLU A 101 -11.60 14.39 4.17
N GLN A 102 -10.76 14.87 5.08
CA GLN A 102 -9.36 15.21 4.80
C GLN A 102 -8.54 13.96 4.44
N PHE A 103 -8.79 12.84 5.13
CA PHE A 103 -8.16 11.56 4.83
C PHE A 103 -8.59 11.02 3.45
N TYR A 104 -9.88 11.17 3.10
CA TYR A 104 -10.46 10.64 1.86
C TYR A 104 -10.36 11.57 0.65
N GLU A 105 -9.78 12.77 0.79
CA GLU A 105 -9.52 13.68 -0.33
C GLU A 105 -8.72 12.99 -1.46
N ALA A 106 -7.78 12.10 -1.09
CA ALA A 106 -7.04 11.29 -2.04
C ALA A 106 -7.95 10.41 -2.91
N GLU A 107 -8.90 9.68 -2.31
CA GLU A 107 -9.91 8.91 -3.02
C GLU A 107 -10.84 9.78 -3.86
N TYR A 108 -11.31 10.91 -3.31
CA TYR A 108 -12.20 11.84 -4.02
C TYR A 108 -11.54 12.44 -5.26
N LEU A 109 -10.21 12.54 -5.30
CA LEU A 109 -9.46 12.95 -6.49
C LEU A 109 -9.19 11.77 -7.44
N LEU A 110 -8.68 10.66 -6.91
CA LEU A 110 -8.18 9.55 -7.72
C LEU A 110 -9.30 8.71 -8.35
N LEU A 111 -10.40 8.44 -7.64
CA LEU A 111 -11.44 7.54 -8.12
C LEU A 111 -12.22 8.12 -9.32
N PRO A 112 -12.61 9.41 -9.36
CA PRO A 112 -13.17 10.01 -10.57
C PRO A 112 -12.19 9.97 -11.75
N PHE A 113 -10.92 10.27 -11.52
CA PHE A 113 -9.89 10.17 -12.56
C PHE A 113 -9.78 8.74 -13.11
N LEU A 114 -9.72 7.72 -12.24
CA LEU A 114 -9.66 6.32 -12.66
C LEU A 114 -10.91 5.92 -13.44
N LYS A 115 -12.08 6.45 -13.08
CA LYS A 115 -13.31 6.21 -13.83
C LYS A 115 -13.18 6.69 -15.27
N GLU A 116 -12.75 7.93 -15.47
CA GLU A 116 -12.58 8.51 -16.80
C GLU A 116 -11.48 7.81 -17.60
N TYR A 117 -10.35 7.50 -16.96
CA TYR A 117 -9.26 6.76 -17.58
C TYR A 117 -9.73 5.39 -18.09
N CYS A 118 -10.43 4.63 -17.25
CA CYS A 118 -10.97 3.32 -17.60
C CYS A 118 -12.02 3.41 -18.73
N PHE A 119 -12.90 4.40 -18.68
CA PHE A 119 -13.89 4.63 -19.74
C PHE A 119 -13.22 4.87 -21.09
N ASN A 120 -12.25 5.79 -21.13
CA ASN A 120 -11.57 6.19 -22.36
C ASN A 120 -10.69 5.07 -22.95
N LYS A 121 -10.13 4.21 -22.10
CA LYS A 121 -9.29 3.07 -22.51
C LYS A 121 -10.06 1.76 -22.66
N ASN A 122 -11.38 1.77 -22.46
CA ASN A 122 -12.22 0.57 -22.44
C ASN A 122 -11.71 -0.53 -21.47
N LEU A 123 -11.28 -0.11 -20.28
CA LEU A 123 -10.82 -0.99 -19.21
C LEU A 123 -11.95 -1.22 -18.20
N SER A 124 -12.04 -2.44 -17.66
CA SER A 124 -12.85 -2.72 -16.49
C SER A 124 -12.08 -2.41 -15.20
N ILE A 125 -12.78 -2.09 -14.12
CA ILE A 125 -12.17 -1.89 -12.81
C ILE A 125 -12.68 -2.90 -11.79
N LYS A 126 -11.75 -3.58 -11.11
CA LYS A 126 -12.07 -4.43 -9.97
C LYS A 126 -11.56 -3.78 -8.70
N VAL A 127 -12.35 -3.79 -7.64
CA VAL A 127 -11.94 -3.29 -6.33
C VAL A 127 -11.60 -4.47 -5.43
N CYS A 128 -10.36 -4.54 -4.94
CA CYS A 128 -10.01 -5.38 -3.79
C CYS A 128 -10.53 -4.67 -2.55
N GLY A 129 -11.62 -5.15 -1.95
CA GLY A 129 -12.17 -4.55 -0.72
C GLY A 129 -11.17 -4.57 0.44
N ARG A 130 -11.46 -3.80 1.50
CA ARG A 130 -10.71 -3.86 2.76
C ARG A 130 -11.45 -4.66 3.82
N SER A 131 -12.76 -4.51 3.87
CA SER A 131 -13.63 -5.12 4.89
C SER A 131 -13.79 -6.63 4.69
N LYS A 132 -14.40 -7.28 5.69
CA LYS A 132 -14.85 -8.67 5.57
C LYS A 132 -15.99 -8.73 4.53
N LYS A 133 -16.33 -9.96 4.12
CA LYS A 133 -17.41 -10.25 3.18
C LYS A 133 -18.69 -9.43 3.48
N ASP A 134 -19.26 -8.84 2.44
CA ASP A 134 -20.55 -8.14 2.41
C ASP A 134 -20.67 -6.80 3.18
N ASP A 135 -19.62 -5.96 3.22
CA ASP A 135 -19.74 -4.56 3.68
C ASP A 135 -20.49 -3.70 2.65
N ALA A 136 -21.77 -3.46 2.91
CA ALA A 136 -22.63 -2.65 2.07
C ALA A 136 -22.18 -1.18 1.98
N ASN A 137 -21.53 -0.62 3.01
CA ASN A 137 -21.07 0.76 2.99
C ASN A 137 -19.89 0.92 2.04
N GLU A 138 -18.90 0.02 2.16
CA GLU A 138 -17.76 0.00 1.25
C GLU A 138 -18.21 -0.24 -0.19
N PHE A 139 -19.08 -1.22 -0.41
CA PHE A 139 -19.62 -1.51 -1.74
C PHE A 139 -20.32 -0.31 -2.35
N ASN A 140 -21.20 0.36 -1.58
CA ASN A 140 -21.93 1.53 -2.06
C ASN A 140 -21.01 2.73 -2.31
N PHE A 141 -19.96 2.90 -1.51
CA PHE A 141 -18.94 3.93 -1.73
C PHE A 141 -18.33 3.80 -3.12
N TYR A 142 -17.77 2.63 -3.47
CA TYR A 142 -17.16 2.41 -4.78
C TYR A 142 -18.18 2.35 -5.93
N LYS A 143 -19.38 1.81 -5.68
CA LYS A 143 -20.48 1.81 -6.66
C LYS A 143 -20.82 3.22 -7.13
N ASN A 144 -20.82 4.19 -6.22
CA ASN A 144 -21.16 5.58 -6.57
C ASN A 144 -20.11 6.22 -7.50
N PHE A 145 -18.81 5.95 -7.28
CA PHE A 145 -17.76 6.42 -8.18
C PHE A 145 -17.82 5.72 -9.55
N PHE A 146 -17.87 4.39 -9.55
CA PHE A 146 -17.73 3.60 -10.78
C PHE A 146 -19.04 3.29 -11.50
N LYS A 147 -20.16 3.91 -11.09
CA LYS A 147 -21.44 3.82 -11.81
C LYS A 147 -21.25 4.16 -13.30
N GLY A 148 -21.69 3.26 -14.17
CA GLY A 148 -21.57 3.39 -15.63
C GLY A 148 -20.34 2.72 -16.24
N LEU A 149 -19.43 2.17 -15.42
CA LEU A 149 -18.34 1.32 -15.88
C LEU A 149 -18.66 -0.17 -15.70
N ASN A 150 -17.94 -1.01 -16.45
CA ASN A 150 -17.79 -2.42 -16.11
C ASN A 150 -16.91 -2.53 -14.86
N TRP A 151 -17.55 -2.63 -13.70
CA TRP A 151 -16.85 -2.72 -12.42
C TRP A 151 -17.36 -3.87 -11.56
N SER A 152 -16.49 -4.37 -10.68
CA SER A 152 -16.83 -5.38 -9.68
C SER A 152 -16.04 -5.17 -8.39
N MET A 153 -16.54 -5.72 -7.28
CA MET A 153 -15.80 -5.80 -6.02
C MET A 153 -15.44 -7.26 -5.75
N ALA A 154 -14.18 -7.51 -5.44
CA ALA A 154 -13.70 -8.86 -5.16
C ALA A 154 -14.17 -9.33 -3.79
N PRO A 155 -14.59 -10.61 -3.66
CA PRO A 155 -14.96 -11.18 -2.38
C PRO A 155 -13.71 -11.48 -1.52
N HIS A 156 -13.89 -11.40 -0.20
CA HIS A 156 -12.90 -11.85 0.79
C HIS A 156 -13.33 -13.18 1.40
N ASP A 157 -13.13 -14.25 0.64
CA ASP A 157 -13.57 -15.59 1.06
C ASP A 157 -12.54 -16.31 1.93
N THR A 158 -11.24 -15.99 1.79
CA THR A 158 -10.16 -16.63 2.56
C THR A 158 -9.13 -15.61 3.08
N PRO A 159 -8.32 -15.95 4.10
CA PRO A 159 -7.25 -15.08 4.59
C PRO A 159 -6.18 -14.71 3.56
N THR A 160 -6.13 -15.44 2.43
CA THR A 160 -5.17 -15.27 1.34
C THR A 160 -5.80 -14.72 0.05
N SER A 161 -7.12 -14.49 0.01
CA SER A 161 -7.83 -14.03 -1.20
C SER A 161 -7.23 -12.76 -1.79
N SER A 162 -6.77 -11.82 -0.97
CA SER A 162 -6.10 -10.60 -1.43
C SER A 162 -4.81 -10.89 -2.20
N TYR A 163 -4.02 -11.88 -1.76
CA TYR A 163 -2.77 -12.27 -2.43
C TYR A 163 -3.03 -13.00 -3.75
N GLU A 164 -4.04 -13.86 -3.78
CA GLU A 164 -4.46 -14.53 -5.01
C GLU A 164 -4.97 -13.52 -6.04
N LEU A 165 -5.67 -12.49 -5.57
CA LEU A 165 -6.21 -11.44 -6.41
C LEU A 165 -5.10 -10.59 -7.04
N ILE A 166 -4.15 -10.07 -6.26
CA ILE A 166 -3.03 -9.28 -6.80
C ILE A 166 -2.18 -10.11 -7.78
N ASP A 167 -1.97 -11.41 -7.52
CA ASP A 167 -1.23 -12.30 -8.42
C ASP A 167 -1.95 -12.54 -9.77
N SER A 168 -3.27 -12.34 -9.80
CA SER A 168 -4.13 -12.60 -10.96
C SER A 168 -4.41 -11.37 -11.84
N THR A 169 -3.86 -10.21 -11.48
CA THR A 169 -4.08 -8.94 -12.19
C THR A 169 -2.81 -8.43 -12.87
N ASN A 170 -2.97 -7.75 -14.02
CA ASN A 170 -1.89 -7.16 -14.79
C ASN A 170 -1.43 -5.78 -14.26
N LEU A 171 -2.35 -4.95 -13.80
CA LEU A 171 -2.07 -3.62 -13.27
C LEU A 171 -2.87 -3.34 -12.00
N ILE A 172 -2.15 -3.00 -10.94
CA ILE A 172 -2.72 -2.62 -9.65
C ILE A 172 -2.64 -1.10 -9.50
N VAL A 173 -3.64 -0.51 -8.86
CA VAL A 173 -3.62 0.89 -8.43
C VAL A 173 -3.92 0.95 -6.94
N PHE A 174 -3.14 1.71 -6.20
CA PHE A 174 -3.35 1.93 -4.77
C PHE A 174 -2.88 3.32 -4.35
N ILE A 175 -3.34 3.79 -3.21
CA ILE A 175 -2.91 5.08 -2.63
C ILE A 175 -1.65 4.82 -1.79
N ASP A 176 -1.80 4.22 -0.61
CA ASP A 176 -0.69 3.94 0.33
C ASP A 176 -0.92 2.63 1.12
N SER A 177 -1.71 1.71 0.55
CA SER A 177 -2.01 0.42 1.17
C SER A 177 -0.77 -0.47 1.31
N THR A 178 -0.68 -1.22 2.41
CA THR A 178 0.36 -2.26 2.59
C THR A 178 0.29 -3.32 1.47
N LEU A 179 -0.91 -3.73 1.07
CA LEU A 179 -1.10 -4.75 0.03
C LEU A 179 -0.54 -4.28 -1.33
N GLY A 180 -0.62 -2.98 -1.63
CA GLY A 180 0.00 -2.40 -2.83
C GLY A 180 1.53 -2.49 -2.79
N TYR A 181 2.14 -2.14 -1.66
CA TYR A 181 3.58 -2.35 -1.45
C TYR A 181 3.97 -3.84 -1.50
N GLU A 182 3.14 -4.74 -0.96
CA GLU A 182 3.34 -6.19 -1.06
C GLU A 182 3.29 -6.69 -2.51
N ALA A 183 2.41 -6.11 -3.34
CA ALA A 183 2.33 -6.42 -4.76
C ALA A 183 3.58 -5.98 -5.53
N LEU A 184 4.09 -4.77 -5.23
CA LEU A 184 5.37 -4.30 -5.76
C LEU A 184 6.52 -5.23 -5.33
N ALA A 185 6.57 -5.65 -4.05
CA ALA A 185 7.60 -6.58 -3.56
C ALA A 185 7.54 -7.94 -4.28
N ARG A 186 6.34 -8.39 -4.66
CA ARG A 186 6.12 -9.57 -5.51
C ARG A 186 6.52 -9.36 -6.97
N GLY A 187 6.85 -8.13 -7.38
CA GLY A 187 7.19 -7.77 -8.76
C GLY A 187 5.97 -7.60 -9.67
N ILE A 188 4.78 -7.35 -9.11
CA ILE A 188 3.56 -7.08 -9.89
C ILE A 188 3.53 -5.60 -10.26
N LYS A 189 3.10 -5.26 -11.48
CA LYS A 189 2.98 -3.87 -11.92
C LYS A 189 1.92 -3.15 -11.08
N ALA A 190 2.31 -2.06 -10.45
CA ALA A 190 1.40 -1.26 -9.63
C ALA A 190 1.72 0.23 -9.73
N ALA A 191 0.67 1.04 -9.86
CA ALA A 191 0.73 2.49 -9.71
C ALA A 191 0.45 2.87 -8.25
N ALA A 192 1.40 3.54 -7.62
CA ALA A 192 1.26 4.06 -6.27
C ALA A 192 0.91 5.55 -6.31
N PHE A 193 -0.21 5.92 -5.72
CA PHE A 193 -0.64 7.32 -5.60
C PHE A 193 -0.76 7.74 -4.13
N PRO A 194 0.33 7.77 -3.34
CA PRO A 194 0.35 8.18 -1.93
C PRO A 194 0.12 9.70 -1.73
N ILE A 195 -0.84 10.25 -2.45
CA ILE A 195 -1.21 11.67 -2.50
C ILE A 195 -1.92 12.15 -1.22
N ARG A 196 -2.23 11.21 -0.30
CA ARG A 196 -2.76 11.53 1.03
C ARG A 196 -1.75 12.30 1.88
N CYS A 197 -0.45 12.20 1.58
CA CYS A 197 0.56 13.04 2.22
C CYS A 197 0.29 14.55 2.04
N ARG A 198 -0.34 14.96 0.92
CA ARG A 198 -0.68 16.35 0.65
C ARG A 198 -1.90 16.80 1.44
N SER A 199 -2.98 16.01 1.47
CA SER A 199 -4.19 16.35 2.21
C SER A 199 -3.94 16.35 3.73
N LEU A 200 -3.17 15.38 4.23
CA LEU A 200 -2.79 15.31 5.64
C LEU A 200 -1.60 16.20 6.02
N LYS A 201 -0.90 16.79 5.03
CA LYS A 201 0.34 17.56 5.22
C LYS A 201 1.36 16.80 6.07
N ASN A 202 1.54 15.51 5.78
CA ASN A 202 2.36 14.62 6.57
C ASN A 202 3.23 13.74 5.67
N GLU A 203 4.54 13.80 5.91
CA GLU A 203 5.56 13.11 5.10
C GLU A 203 5.51 11.59 5.29
N SER A 204 4.98 11.07 6.41
CA SER A 204 4.87 9.64 6.67
C SER A 204 3.93 8.91 5.71
N TYR A 205 3.14 9.65 4.94
CA TYR A 205 2.24 9.13 3.93
C TYR A 205 2.85 9.18 2.53
N LYS A 206 4.08 9.70 2.35
CA LYS A 206 4.75 9.73 1.03
C LYS A 206 5.19 8.35 0.58
N PHE A 207 5.35 8.19 -0.73
CA PHE A 207 5.95 7.00 -1.30
C PHE A 207 7.33 6.72 -0.68
N GLY A 208 7.49 5.51 -0.13
CA GLY A 208 8.78 5.03 0.37
C GLY A 208 9.26 5.66 1.68
N TRP A 209 8.44 6.47 2.36
CA TRP A 209 8.76 6.90 3.72
C TRP A 209 9.05 5.68 4.62
N PRO A 210 10.07 5.73 5.50
CA PRO A 210 10.90 6.89 5.88
C PRO A 210 12.16 7.08 5.02
N GLY A 211 12.32 6.32 3.94
CA GLY A 211 13.39 6.53 2.97
C GLY A 211 13.24 7.83 2.19
N TYR A 212 14.31 8.23 1.53
CA TYR A 212 14.35 9.45 0.70
C TYR A 212 14.08 9.11 -0.76
N PHE A 213 12.81 9.26 -1.17
CA PHE A 213 12.37 9.10 -2.55
C PHE A 213 11.89 10.45 -3.10
N SER A 214 12.03 10.66 -4.42
CA SER A 214 11.46 11.82 -5.09
C SER A 214 9.93 11.79 -5.04
N ASP A 215 9.31 12.98 -5.11
CA ASP A 215 7.85 13.09 -5.10
C ASP A 215 7.20 12.45 -6.34
N CYS A 216 7.94 12.29 -7.44
CA CYS A 216 7.49 11.56 -8.62
C CYS A 216 8.53 10.50 -9.03
N GLY A 217 8.05 9.37 -9.51
CA GLY A 217 8.85 8.33 -10.15
C GLY A 217 8.07 7.64 -11.27
N PRO A 218 8.65 6.59 -11.91
CA PRO A 218 8.03 5.92 -13.05
C PRO A 218 6.67 5.28 -12.74
N PHE A 219 6.45 4.85 -11.50
CA PHE A 219 5.22 4.18 -11.07
C PHE A 219 4.61 4.76 -9.81
N TRP A 220 5.08 5.92 -9.34
CA TRP A 220 4.51 6.59 -8.17
C TRP A 220 4.47 8.11 -8.30
N THR A 221 3.54 8.73 -7.58
CA THR A 221 3.56 10.18 -7.34
C THR A 221 2.91 10.55 -6.01
N ASN A 222 3.51 11.51 -5.32
CA ASN A 222 2.97 12.21 -4.16
C ASN A 222 2.15 13.45 -4.56
N GLU A 223 2.18 13.83 -5.85
CA GLU A 223 1.48 15.01 -6.37
C GLU A 223 0.02 14.72 -6.70
N GLN A 224 -0.86 15.67 -6.39
CA GLN A 224 -2.28 15.63 -6.71
C GLN A 224 -2.55 16.14 -8.15
N ASP A 225 -1.88 15.53 -9.14
CA ASP A 225 -1.95 15.95 -10.55
C ASP A 225 -2.45 14.80 -11.48
N PRO A 226 -3.68 14.89 -12.00
CA PRO A 226 -4.24 13.94 -12.96
C PRO A 226 -3.41 13.73 -14.25
N VAL A 227 -2.64 14.74 -14.68
CA VAL A 227 -1.75 14.60 -15.84
C VAL A 227 -0.63 13.61 -15.54
N ILE A 228 -0.08 13.65 -14.32
CA ILE A 228 0.94 12.70 -13.87
C ILE A 228 0.33 11.32 -13.66
N PHE A 229 -0.88 11.23 -13.09
CA PHE A 229 -1.59 9.95 -12.95
C PHE A 229 -1.73 9.23 -14.29
N LYS A 230 -2.16 9.97 -15.32
CA LYS A 230 -2.31 9.43 -16.68
C LYS A 230 -0.97 8.94 -17.24
N LYS A 231 0.11 9.73 -17.11
CA LYS A 231 1.45 9.34 -17.57
C LYS A 231 1.92 8.03 -16.93
N ILE A 232 1.73 7.88 -15.62
CA ILE A 232 2.10 6.67 -14.89
C ILE A 232 1.28 5.47 -15.37
N LEU A 233 -0.04 5.62 -15.52
CA LEU A 233 -0.90 4.52 -15.96
C LEU A 233 -0.62 4.12 -17.42
N ASP A 234 -0.42 5.08 -18.33
CA ASP A 234 -0.07 4.79 -19.73
C ASP A 234 1.26 4.01 -19.78
N HIS A 235 2.30 4.50 -19.09
CA HIS A 235 3.59 3.82 -18.99
C HIS A 235 3.46 2.37 -18.50
N LEU A 236 2.75 2.15 -17.39
CA LEU A 236 2.58 0.82 -16.80
C LEU A 236 1.73 -0.12 -17.67
N THR A 237 0.83 0.41 -18.49
CA THR A 237 0.09 -0.41 -19.47
C THR A 237 0.95 -0.87 -20.64
N GLU A 238 1.98 -0.10 -21.00
CA GLU A 238 2.81 -0.33 -22.18
C GLU A 238 4.12 -1.08 -21.87
N ILE A 239 4.66 -0.93 -20.66
CA ILE A 239 5.93 -1.53 -20.25
C ILE A 239 5.91 -3.06 -20.29
N SER A 240 6.99 -3.64 -20.84
CA SER A 240 7.21 -5.09 -20.88
C SER A 240 7.49 -5.67 -19.48
N PRO A 241 7.23 -6.98 -19.26
CA PRO A 241 7.56 -7.62 -17.98
C PRO A 241 9.05 -7.53 -17.60
N GLU A 242 9.94 -7.62 -18.58
CA GLU A 242 11.38 -7.55 -18.41
C GLU A 242 11.83 -6.15 -18.01
N ASP A 243 11.33 -5.12 -18.71
CA ASP A 243 11.63 -3.72 -18.42
C ASP A 243 11.06 -3.32 -17.07
N TRP A 244 9.85 -3.76 -16.74
CA TRP A 244 9.25 -3.54 -15.43
C TRP A 244 10.12 -4.10 -14.29
N LYS A 245 10.61 -5.34 -14.45
CA LYS A 245 11.49 -5.95 -13.45
C LYS A 245 12.77 -5.14 -13.25
N HIS A 246 13.32 -4.60 -14.35
CA HIS A 246 14.50 -3.76 -14.31
C HIS A 246 14.23 -2.41 -13.63
N GLU A 247 13.14 -1.74 -14.02
CA GLU A 247 12.72 -0.45 -13.47
C GLU A 247 12.40 -0.52 -11.97
N LEU A 248 11.65 -1.54 -11.54
CA LEU A 248 11.36 -1.77 -10.13
C LEU A 248 12.65 -1.96 -9.32
N LYS A 249 13.64 -2.68 -9.87
CA LYS A 249 14.94 -2.86 -9.21
C LYS A 249 15.73 -1.55 -9.13
N GLN A 250 15.76 -0.78 -10.21
CA GLN A 250 16.48 0.50 -10.27
C GLN A 250 15.86 1.58 -9.38
N SER A 251 14.55 1.50 -9.13
CA SER A 251 13.84 2.47 -8.30
C SER A 251 14.31 2.50 -6.84
N GLY A 252 15.03 1.47 -6.37
CA GLY A 252 15.41 1.34 -4.95
C GLY A 252 14.30 0.77 -4.06
N PHE A 253 13.19 0.33 -4.64
CA PHE A 253 12.02 -0.20 -3.90
C PHE A 253 12.35 -1.26 -2.85
N PHE A 254 13.40 -2.06 -3.06
CA PHE A 254 13.84 -3.10 -2.11
C PHE A 254 14.17 -2.54 -0.71
N ARG A 255 14.46 -1.24 -0.59
CA ARG A 255 14.65 -0.58 0.71
C ARG A 255 13.34 -0.38 1.48
N ILE A 256 12.23 -0.22 0.76
CA ILE A 256 10.88 -0.04 1.30
C ILE A 256 10.30 -1.38 1.77
N MET A 257 10.30 -2.37 0.88
CA MET A 257 9.76 -3.69 1.19
C MET A 257 10.50 -4.81 0.43
N ASN A 258 10.97 -5.80 1.19
CA ASN A 258 11.51 -7.04 0.65
C ASN A 258 10.42 -8.09 0.42
N PHE A 259 10.73 -9.05 -0.45
CA PHE A 259 9.97 -10.30 -0.59
C PHE A 259 10.91 -11.48 -0.31
N ASP A 260 10.58 -12.27 0.70
CA ASP A 260 11.37 -13.42 1.17
C ASP A 260 10.47 -14.68 1.19
N PRO A 261 10.29 -15.34 0.03
CA PRO A 261 9.38 -16.48 -0.08
C PRO A 261 9.67 -17.55 0.97
N LYS A 262 8.63 -18.02 1.65
CA LYS A 262 8.70 -19.01 2.75
C LYS A 262 9.37 -18.50 4.03
N ASN A 263 9.58 -17.19 4.18
CA ASN A 263 10.17 -16.57 5.36
C ASN A 263 11.55 -17.17 5.72
N LEU A 264 12.41 -17.39 4.71
CA LEU A 264 13.70 -18.04 4.89
C LEU A 264 14.62 -17.25 5.83
N LYS A 265 14.66 -15.92 5.71
CA LYS A 265 15.46 -15.06 6.60
C LYS A 265 15.05 -15.22 8.07
N PHE A 266 13.75 -15.33 8.33
CA PHE A 266 13.24 -15.56 9.67
C PHE A 266 13.62 -16.95 10.18
N ILE A 267 13.48 -17.99 9.36
CA ILE A 267 13.87 -19.35 9.72
C ILE A 267 15.37 -19.43 10.04
N ASP A 268 16.20 -18.77 9.23
CA ASP A 268 17.65 -18.72 9.44
C ASP A 268 18.02 -17.94 10.70
N LEU A 269 17.27 -16.88 11.03
CA LEU A 269 17.42 -16.17 12.30
C LEU A 269 17.14 -17.08 13.50
N LEU A 270 16.04 -17.85 13.46
CA LEU A 270 15.71 -18.78 14.55
C LEU A 270 16.79 -19.86 14.72
N LYS A 271 17.30 -20.43 13.63
CA LYS A 271 18.36 -21.45 13.66
C LYS A 271 19.68 -20.96 14.25
N LYS A 272 19.99 -19.66 14.15
CA LYS A 272 21.20 -19.08 14.75
C LYS A 272 21.11 -18.87 16.25
N ASN A 273 19.89 -18.86 16.81
CA ASN A 273 19.61 -18.54 18.20
C ASN A 273 19.05 -19.74 19.00
N LEU A 274 18.99 -20.92 18.37
CA LEU A 274 18.67 -22.21 18.98
C LEU A 274 19.94 -23.04 19.11
#